data_AF-A0A1B8CH64-F1
#
_entry.id   AF-A0A1B8CH64-F1
#
_cell.length_a   1.000
_cell.length_b   1.000
_cell.length_c   1.000
_cell.angle_alpha   90.00
_cell.angle_beta   90.00
_cell.angle_gamma   90.00
#
_symmetry.space_group_name_H-M   'P 1'
#
loop_
_entity.id
_entity.type
_entity.pdbx_description
1 polymer ?
#
loop_
_entity_poly.entity_id
_entity_poly.type
_entity_poly.pdbx_seq_one_letter_code
_entity_poly.pdbx_strand_id
1 'polypeptide(L)'
;MALIEEGFVSANTYNSLPTIQEAADVPREYAADLGYLQRLLARHNIPKSITIRLIHRHYDIADGEAMVFRDIALPAHGTVEVMRAASIASAQLHGKNFLVNSAARLQAYEYTTETTIDLSEYETFIAEFVESVVHRKLQHRFGLKINHHSEMEVKADQKEFEFPEEQCTITIPTNLPLPEATYEIDVDTDWGALHNKHKNKQGKGKPKPKGTRTRCSHGGTMCSHGGSTEMENCREECTKEDGIMFDGRIVQLGTPFHGLLNNLMEVW
;
A
#
# COMPACT_ATOMS: atom_id res chain seq x y z
N MET A 1 2.61 24.53 -9.97
CA MET A 1 1.29 23.98 -9.56
C MET A 1 0.44 23.36 -10.70
N ALA A 2 0.76 23.53 -11.99
CA ALA A 2 -0.10 23.03 -13.09
C ALA A 2 -0.19 21.48 -13.24
N LEU A 3 0.69 20.72 -12.58
CA LEU A 3 0.80 19.26 -12.77
C LEU A 3 0.20 18.43 -11.64
N ILE A 4 -0.30 19.04 -10.56
CA ILE A 4 -0.97 18.34 -9.48
C ILE A 4 -2.48 18.60 -9.62
N GLU A 5 -3.28 17.55 -9.58
CA GLU A 5 -4.76 17.63 -9.57
C GLU A 5 -5.25 17.77 -8.13
N GLU A 6 -6.07 18.80 -7.86
CA GLU A 6 -6.55 19.13 -6.50
C GLU A 6 -7.89 18.46 -6.15
N GLY A 7 -8.43 17.62 -7.03
CA GLY A 7 -9.69 16.92 -6.85
C GLY A 7 -9.54 15.44 -6.50
N PHE A 8 -10.55 14.90 -5.82
CA PHE A 8 -10.68 13.47 -5.56
C PHE A 8 -10.80 12.68 -6.87
N VAL A 9 -10.20 11.48 -6.90
CA VAL A 9 -10.51 10.51 -7.96
C VAL A 9 -11.96 10.07 -7.84
N SER A 10 -12.61 9.79 -8.97
CA SER A 10 -13.94 9.18 -8.94
C SER A 10 -13.86 7.71 -8.52
N ALA A 11 -14.96 7.18 -7.98
CA ALA A 11 -15.09 5.75 -7.67
C ALA A 11 -14.78 4.88 -8.89
N ASN A 12 -15.28 5.24 -10.08
CA ASN A 12 -14.95 4.53 -11.31
C ASN A 12 -13.44 4.53 -11.63
N THR A 13 -12.74 5.65 -11.41
CA THR A 13 -11.29 5.72 -11.65
C THR A 13 -10.55 4.82 -10.67
N TYR A 14 -10.87 4.92 -9.39
CA TYR A 14 -10.22 4.13 -8.34
C TYR A 14 -10.54 2.63 -8.47
N ASN A 15 -11.80 2.25 -8.71
CA ASN A 15 -12.23 0.86 -8.87
C ASN A 15 -11.68 0.21 -10.16
N SER A 16 -11.19 1.02 -11.11
CA SER A 16 -10.50 0.52 -12.31
C SER A 16 -9.02 0.20 -12.09
N LEU A 17 -8.47 0.53 -10.92
CA LEU A 17 -7.10 0.18 -10.56
C LEU A 17 -6.97 -1.35 -10.37
N PRO A 18 -5.80 -1.93 -10.68
CA PRO A 18 -5.59 -3.35 -10.49
C PRO A 18 -5.68 -3.70 -9.01
N THR A 19 -6.15 -4.89 -8.68
CA THR A 19 -5.87 -5.44 -7.34
C THR A 19 -4.38 -5.73 -7.22
N ILE A 20 -3.92 -5.85 -5.99
CA ILE A 20 -2.55 -6.26 -5.70
C ILE A 20 -2.16 -7.63 -6.29
N GLN A 21 -3.09 -8.59 -6.39
CA GLN A 21 -2.80 -9.88 -7.06
C GLN A 21 -2.59 -9.67 -8.57
N GLU A 22 -3.36 -8.79 -9.19
CA GLU A 22 -3.19 -8.41 -10.60
C GLU A 22 -1.88 -7.62 -10.82
N ALA A 23 -1.44 -6.85 -9.83
CA ALA A 23 -0.23 -6.03 -9.88
C ALA A 23 1.06 -6.75 -9.42
N ALA A 24 0.95 -7.96 -8.86
CA ALA A 24 2.05 -8.64 -8.15
C ALA A 24 3.33 -8.83 -8.99
N ASP A 25 3.18 -9.05 -10.29
CA ASP A 25 4.31 -9.29 -11.20
C ASP A 25 4.88 -7.99 -11.83
N VAL A 26 4.18 -6.86 -11.71
CA VAL A 26 4.58 -5.57 -12.30
C VAL A 26 6.00 -5.14 -11.88
N PRO A 27 6.42 -5.24 -10.60
CA PRO A 27 7.78 -4.86 -10.20
C PRO A 27 8.87 -5.68 -10.89
N ARG A 28 8.57 -6.96 -11.21
CA ARG A 28 9.50 -7.85 -11.91
C ARG A 28 9.53 -7.55 -13.41
N GLU A 29 8.35 -7.41 -14.02
CA GLU A 29 8.22 -7.14 -15.45
C GLU A 29 8.81 -5.78 -15.86
N TYR A 30 8.62 -4.76 -15.02
CA TYR A 30 9.03 -3.37 -15.27
C TYR A 30 10.24 -2.96 -14.41
N ALA A 31 11.08 -3.92 -14.01
CA ALA A 31 12.22 -3.67 -13.12
C ALA A 31 13.19 -2.59 -13.65
N ALA A 32 13.38 -2.50 -14.97
CA ALA A 32 14.23 -1.48 -15.59
C ALA A 32 13.65 -0.06 -15.45
N ASP A 33 12.33 0.08 -15.64
CA ASP A 33 11.60 1.33 -15.48
C ASP A 33 11.50 1.74 -14.02
N LEU A 34 11.20 0.80 -13.11
CA LEU A 34 11.24 1.03 -11.68
C LEU A 34 12.63 1.54 -11.26
N GLY A 35 13.70 0.87 -11.71
CA GLY A 35 15.06 1.33 -11.45
C GLY A 35 15.37 2.72 -12.02
N TYR A 36 14.75 3.11 -13.14
CA TYR A 36 14.84 4.46 -13.68
C TYR A 36 14.14 5.47 -12.76
N LEU A 37 12.91 5.22 -12.32
CA LEU A 37 12.16 6.09 -11.40
C LEU A 37 12.88 6.24 -10.06
N GLN A 38 13.47 5.16 -9.52
CA GLN A 38 14.27 5.25 -8.29
C GLN A 38 15.55 6.08 -8.46
N ARG A 39 16.17 6.07 -9.64
CA ARG A 39 17.30 6.98 -9.94
C ARG A 39 16.83 8.41 -10.10
N LEU A 40 15.62 8.64 -10.62
CA LEU A 40 15.02 9.97 -10.71
C LEU A 40 14.86 10.58 -9.32
N LEU A 41 14.32 9.83 -8.34
CA LEU A 41 14.28 10.26 -6.93
C LEU A 41 15.66 10.68 -6.42
N ALA A 42 16.69 9.87 -6.70
CA ALA A 42 18.06 10.15 -6.27
C ALA A 42 18.65 11.42 -6.92
N ARG A 43 18.42 11.65 -8.22
CA ARG A 43 18.94 12.81 -8.95
C ARG A 43 18.39 14.12 -8.41
N HIS A 44 17.12 14.13 -8.03
CA HIS A 44 16.44 15.31 -7.48
C HIS A 44 16.58 15.46 -5.96
N ASN A 45 17.38 14.60 -5.30
CA ASN A 45 17.57 14.59 -3.84
C ASN A 45 16.25 14.51 -3.06
N ILE A 46 15.30 13.74 -3.59
CA ILE A 46 13.98 13.60 -2.98
C ILE A 46 14.09 12.96 -1.58
N PRO A 47 13.41 13.50 -0.56
CA PRO A 47 13.44 12.93 0.79
C PRO A 47 12.90 11.51 0.82
N LYS A 48 13.32 10.73 1.82
CA LYS A 48 12.89 9.33 1.98
C LYS A 48 11.40 9.16 2.25
N SER A 49 10.72 10.23 2.65
CA SER A 49 9.27 10.27 2.82
C SER A 49 8.54 10.12 1.48
N ILE A 50 9.16 10.42 0.34
CA ILE A 50 8.58 10.18 -0.99
C ILE A 50 9.21 8.92 -1.60
N THR A 51 8.37 7.95 -1.93
CA THR A 51 8.78 6.69 -2.55
C THR A 51 8.01 6.42 -3.84
N ILE A 52 8.55 5.54 -4.69
CA ILE A 52 7.78 4.96 -5.79
C ILE A 52 6.81 3.94 -5.20
N ARG A 53 5.53 4.02 -5.57
CA ARG A 53 4.44 3.13 -5.13
C ARG A 53 4.02 2.21 -6.27
N LEU A 54 3.79 0.94 -5.98
CA LEU A 54 3.05 0.04 -6.86
C LEU A 54 1.57 0.43 -6.81
N ILE A 55 1.00 0.83 -7.92
CA ILE A 55 -0.42 1.22 -7.97
C ILE A 55 -1.27 -0.05 -7.88
N HIS A 56 -2.14 -0.09 -6.89
CA HIS A 56 -3.20 -1.09 -6.73
C HIS A 56 -4.32 -0.50 -5.88
N ARG A 57 -5.50 -1.11 -5.96
CA ARG A 57 -6.61 -0.92 -5.02
C ARG A 57 -6.67 -2.09 -4.05
N HIS A 58 -7.27 -1.83 -2.90
CA HIS A 58 -7.55 -2.84 -1.87
C HIS A 58 -8.99 -3.33 -1.93
N TYR A 59 -9.95 -2.40 -1.89
CA TYR A 59 -11.39 -2.67 -1.99
C TYR A 59 -12.06 -1.64 -2.87
N ASP A 60 -13.22 -1.96 -3.44
CA ASP A 60 -14.05 -0.99 -4.16
C ASP A 60 -14.61 0.09 -3.22
N ILE A 61 -14.75 1.30 -3.75
CA ILE A 61 -15.39 2.42 -3.06
C ILE A 61 -16.69 2.82 -3.76
N ALA A 62 -17.62 3.40 -3.00
CA ALA A 62 -18.84 3.99 -3.55
C ALA A 62 -18.62 5.44 -4.02
N ASP A 63 -19.60 5.97 -4.76
CA ASP A 63 -19.59 7.37 -5.15
C ASP A 63 -19.62 8.29 -3.92
N GLY A 64 -18.74 9.30 -3.90
CA GLY A 64 -18.58 10.21 -2.75
C GLY A 64 -17.71 9.66 -1.63
N GLU A 65 -17.06 8.52 -1.83
CA GLU A 65 -16.06 7.96 -0.93
C GLU A 65 -14.64 8.09 -1.49
N ALA A 66 -13.67 7.94 -0.60
CA ALA A 66 -12.27 7.75 -0.92
C ALA A 66 -11.67 6.72 0.05
N MET A 67 -10.61 6.01 -0.37
CA MET A 67 -9.83 5.21 0.56
C MET A 67 -8.95 6.11 1.43
N VAL A 68 -9.09 5.97 2.75
CA VAL A 68 -8.44 6.83 3.73
C VAL A 68 -7.66 6.00 4.74
N PHE A 69 -6.37 6.31 4.87
CA PHE A 69 -5.49 5.85 5.92
C PHE A 69 -5.68 6.68 7.19
N ARG A 70 -5.84 6.01 8.33
CA ARG A 70 -5.89 6.62 9.66
C ARG A 70 -5.02 5.85 10.64
N ASP A 71 -4.36 6.60 11.51
CA ASP A 71 -3.64 6.05 12.63
C ASP A 71 -4.61 5.78 13.78
N ILE A 72 -4.58 4.57 14.31
CA ILE A 72 -5.40 4.14 15.44
C ILE A 72 -4.48 3.74 16.59
N ALA A 73 -4.64 4.44 17.72
CA ALA A 73 -3.96 4.08 18.95
C ALA A 73 -4.66 2.88 19.60
N LEU A 74 -3.93 1.78 19.77
CA LEU A 74 -4.40 0.58 20.42
C LEU A 74 -3.76 0.48 21.81
N PRO A 75 -4.55 0.42 22.90
CA PRO A 75 -4.08 0.57 24.28
C PRO A 75 -2.92 -0.33 24.73
N ALA A 76 -2.67 -1.46 24.06
CA ALA A 76 -1.57 -2.39 24.38
C ALA A 76 -0.60 -2.67 23.21
N HIS A 77 -0.84 -2.08 22.04
CA HIS A 77 -0.17 -2.48 20.79
C HIS A 77 0.45 -1.30 20.04
N GLY A 78 0.31 -0.08 20.58
CA GLY A 78 0.79 1.14 19.95
C GLY A 78 -0.14 1.61 18.85
N THR A 79 0.38 2.41 17.93
CA THR A 79 -0.38 2.94 16.80
C THR A 79 -0.27 2.00 15.61
N VAL A 80 -1.40 1.64 15.01
CA VAL A 80 -1.46 0.94 13.72
C VAL A 80 -2.13 1.82 12.69
N GLU A 81 -1.73 1.68 11.44
CA GLU A 81 -2.35 2.38 10.33
C GLU A 81 -3.42 1.49 9.70
N VAL A 82 -4.64 2.01 9.57
CA VAL A 82 -5.78 1.32 8.98
C VAL A 82 -6.29 2.10 7.79
N MET A 83 -6.57 1.41 6.69
CA MET A 83 -7.15 1.97 5.49
C MET A 83 -8.54 1.41 5.21
N ARG A 84 -9.53 2.29 5.02
CA ARG A 84 -10.92 1.95 4.67
C ARG A 84 -11.54 3.07 3.82
N ALA A 85 -12.60 2.75 3.08
CA ALA A 85 -13.46 3.73 2.45
C ALA A 85 -14.06 4.70 3.50
N ALA A 86 -14.08 5.99 3.18
CA ALA A 86 -14.71 7.02 4.00
C ALA A 86 -15.29 8.12 3.12
N SER A 87 -16.36 8.77 3.60
CA SER A 87 -17.00 9.88 2.89
C SER A 87 -16.06 11.09 2.76
N ILE A 88 -15.87 11.57 1.53
CA ILE A 88 -15.04 12.75 1.25
C ILE A 88 -15.63 14.05 1.81
N ALA A 89 -16.93 14.08 2.11
CA ALA A 89 -17.60 15.25 2.66
C ALA A 89 -17.28 15.50 4.15
N SER A 90 -16.74 14.48 4.83
CA SER A 90 -16.65 14.46 6.30
C SER A 90 -15.30 14.89 6.86
N ALA A 91 -14.26 15.00 6.04
CA ALA A 91 -12.89 15.19 6.52
C ALA A 91 -12.04 16.06 5.59
N GLN A 92 -11.12 16.81 6.20
CA GLN A 92 -9.98 17.37 5.48
C GLN A 92 -9.02 16.21 5.20
N LEU A 93 -8.91 15.85 3.92
CA LEU A 93 -8.11 14.73 3.45
C LEU A 93 -6.89 15.24 2.70
N HIS A 94 -5.76 14.59 2.94
CA HIS A 94 -4.49 14.85 2.27
C HIS A 94 -4.15 13.66 1.38
N GLY A 95 -3.60 13.91 0.19
CA GLY A 95 -3.16 12.82 -0.70
C GLY A 95 -1.96 12.08 -0.10
N LYS A 96 -2.04 10.75 -0.05
CA LYS A 96 -0.96 9.87 0.42
C LYS A 96 -0.33 9.09 -0.73
N ASN A 97 -1.15 8.42 -1.53
CA ASN A 97 -0.71 7.69 -2.71
C ASN A 97 -1.25 8.36 -3.98
N PHE A 98 -0.38 8.51 -4.97
CA PHE A 98 -0.61 9.31 -6.17
C PHE A 98 -0.32 8.53 -7.44
N LEU A 99 -1.12 8.73 -8.47
CA LEU A 99 -0.93 8.21 -9.82
C LEU A 99 -0.79 9.34 -10.82
N VAL A 100 -0.34 9.04 -12.04
CA VAL A 100 -0.42 9.99 -13.16
C VAL A 100 -1.66 9.69 -13.98
N ASN A 101 -2.60 10.62 -14.03
CA ASN A 101 -3.87 10.43 -14.70
C ASN A 101 -3.76 10.59 -16.23
N SER A 102 -4.88 10.38 -16.93
CA SER A 102 -4.96 10.46 -18.39
C SER A 102 -4.68 11.86 -18.95
N ALA A 103 -4.83 12.91 -18.13
CA ALA A 103 -4.49 14.29 -18.47
C ALA A 103 -3.01 14.62 -18.19
N ALA A 104 -2.17 13.62 -17.90
CA ALA A 104 -0.78 13.80 -17.52
C ALA A 104 -0.61 14.72 -16.29
N ARG A 105 -1.47 14.55 -15.29
CA ARG A 105 -1.36 15.22 -13.99
C ARG A 105 -1.20 14.19 -12.88
N LEU A 106 -0.41 14.53 -11.88
CA LEU A 106 -0.27 13.75 -10.65
C LEU A 106 -1.54 13.96 -9.81
N GLN A 107 -2.22 12.87 -9.47
CA GLN A 107 -3.49 12.90 -8.74
C GLN A 107 -3.46 11.88 -7.61
N ALA A 108 -3.90 12.30 -6.42
CA ALA A 108 -4.05 11.40 -5.28
C ALA A 108 -5.16 10.38 -5.56
N TYR A 109 -4.94 9.12 -5.22
CA TYR A 109 -5.97 8.08 -5.31
C TYR A 109 -6.26 7.41 -3.96
N GLU A 110 -5.35 7.51 -2.99
CA GLU A 110 -5.59 7.17 -1.59
C GLU A 110 -5.11 8.30 -0.69
N TYR A 111 -5.81 8.47 0.42
CA TYR A 111 -5.78 9.70 1.22
C TYR A 111 -5.51 9.41 2.69
N THR A 112 -5.29 10.45 3.47
CA THR A 112 -5.02 10.34 4.90
C THR A 112 -5.55 11.56 5.63
N THR A 113 -5.91 11.39 6.90
CA THR A 113 -6.33 12.50 7.78
C THR A 113 -5.17 13.29 8.35
N GLU A 114 -3.98 12.70 8.35
CA GLU A 114 -2.77 13.35 8.83
C GLU A 114 -2.21 14.29 7.75
N THR A 115 -1.47 15.32 8.15
CA THR A 115 -0.87 16.29 7.23
C THR A 115 0.38 15.74 6.53
N THR A 116 0.42 15.79 5.20
CA THR A 116 1.57 15.35 4.39
C THR A 116 2.52 16.50 4.04
N ILE A 117 3.69 16.18 3.46
CA ILE A 117 4.58 17.19 2.88
C ILE A 117 3.91 17.90 1.70
N ASP A 118 4.28 19.16 1.48
CA ASP A 118 3.84 19.90 0.31
C ASP A 118 4.65 19.48 -0.94
N LEU A 119 3.95 18.91 -1.91
CA LEU A 119 4.53 18.51 -3.20
C LEU A 119 4.92 19.72 -4.07
N SER A 120 4.41 20.91 -3.79
CA SER A 120 4.74 22.14 -4.53
C SER A 120 6.23 22.52 -4.39
N GLU A 121 6.91 22.04 -3.37
CA GLU A 121 8.36 22.24 -3.19
C GLU A 121 9.21 21.41 -4.19
N TYR A 122 8.61 20.43 -4.87
CA TYR A 122 9.28 19.47 -5.74
C TYR A 122 8.86 19.56 -7.22
N GLU A 123 8.43 20.73 -7.69
CA GLU A 123 7.86 20.92 -9.03
C GLU A 123 8.71 20.37 -10.17
N THR A 124 10.04 20.59 -10.15
CA THR A 124 10.94 20.08 -11.20
C THR A 124 10.96 18.55 -11.25
N PHE A 125 11.01 17.91 -10.07
CA PHE A 125 10.95 16.46 -9.98
C PHE A 125 9.60 15.93 -10.46
N ILE A 126 8.50 16.57 -10.06
CA ILE A 126 7.14 16.16 -10.45
C ILE A 126 6.98 16.25 -11.97
N ALA A 127 7.48 17.32 -12.60
CA ALA A 127 7.44 17.45 -14.05
C ALA A 127 8.18 16.30 -14.75
N GLU A 128 9.43 16.02 -14.36
CA GLU A 128 10.20 14.91 -14.95
C GLU A 128 9.58 13.53 -14.64
N PHE A 129 8.99 13.35 -13.46
CA PHE A 129 8.32 12.11 -13.07
C PHE A 129 7.09 11.86 -13.94
N VAL A 130 6.21 12.86 -14.06
CA VAL A 130 5.01 12.80 -14.89
C VAL A 130 5.37 12.52 -16.35
N GLU A 131 6.32 13.26 -16.91
CA GLU A 131 6.80 13.04 -18.28
C GLU A 131 7.33 11.61 -18.46
N SER A 132 8.16 11.14 -17.53
CA SER A 132 8.73 9.80 -17.57
C SER A 132 7.68 8.71 -17.50
N VAL A 133 6.69 8.86 -16.61
CA VAL A 133 5.57 7.92 -16.47
C VAL A 133 4.75 7.87 -17.75
N VAL A 134 4.41 9.02 -18.34
CA VAL A 134 3.63 9.07 -19.58
C VAL A 134 4.41 8.48 -20.76
N HIS A 135 5.66 8.89 -20.96
CA HIS A 135 6.50 8.44 -22.07
C HIS A 135 6.75 6.92 -22.02
N ARG A 136 6.94 6.37 -20.83
CA ARG A 136 7.17 4.94 -20.59
C ARG A 136 5.88 4.14 -20.41
N LYS A 137 4.71 4.78 -20.48
CA LYS A 137 3.38 4.16 -20.31
C LYS A 137 3.19 3.48 -18.95
N LEU A 138 3.57 4.13 -17.84
CA LEU A 138 3.57 3.56 -16.48
C LEU A 138 2.39 4.00 -15.60
N GLN A 139 1.41 4.73 -16.15
CA GLN A 139 0.32 5.40 -15.41
C GLN A 139 -0.49 4.49 -14.45
N HIS A 140 -0.64 3.20 -14.79
CA HIS A 140 -1.37 2.21 -13.98
C HIS A 140 -0.44 1.18 -13.33
N ARG A 141 0.85 1.51 -13.21
CA ARG A 141 1.89 0.60 -12.70
C ARG A 141 2.60 1.21 -11.51
N PHE A 142 3.16 2.41 -11.70
CA PHE A 142 3.93 3.08 -10.68
C PHE A 142 3.46 4.50 -10.45
N GLY A 143 3.35 4.82 -9.16
CA GLY A 143 2.94 6.12 -8.65
C GLY A 143 3.94 6.64 -7.62
N LEU A 144 3.50 7.61 -6.83
CA LEU A 144 4.23 8.12 -5.67
C LEU A 144 3.47 7.80 -4.39
N LYS A 145 4.20 7.51 -3.32
CA LYS A 145 3.68 7.47 -1.96
C LYS A 145 4.40 8.51 -1.13
N ILE A 146 3.63 9.23 -0.32
CA ILE A 146 4.11 10.15 0.70
C ILE A 146 3.88 9.51 2.06
N ASN A 147 4.97 9.26 2.77
CA ASN A 147 4.94 8.84 4.17
C ASN A 147 4.87 10.07 5.06
N HIS A 148 4.08 9.97 6.13
CA HIS A 148 3.95 11.03 7.12
C HIS A 148 5.24 11.33 7.85
N HIS A 149 5.35 12.58 8.30
CA HIS A 149 6.57 13.22 8.77
C HIS A 149 7.04 12.78 10.17
N SER A 150 6.71 11.56 10.62
CA SER A 150 7.31 11.05 11.85
C SER A 150 8.74 10.58 11.53
N GLU A 151 9.71 11.45 11.79
CA GLU A 151 11.11 11.03 12.01
C GLU A 151 11.23 9.97 13.13
N MET A 152 10.14 9.74 13.87
CA MET A 152 9.97 8.66 14.82
C MET A 152 9.45 7.40 14.11
N GLU A 153 10.35 6.41 14.04
CA GLU A 153 10.06 4.97 13.99
C GLU A 153 9.49 4.36 12.71
N VAL A 154 10.19 4.52 11.59
CA VAL A 154 10.16 3.48 10.54
C VAL A 154 11.51 2.79 10.45
N LYS A 155 11.88 2.09 11.54
CA LYS A 155 13.07 1.20 11.56
C LYS A 155 12.71 -0.25 11.22
N ALA A 156 11.45 -0.65 11.37
CA ALA A 156 10.97 -1.98 11.04
C ALA A 156 10.30 -1.97 9.67
N ASP A 157 10.49 -3.04 8.90
CA ASP A 157 9.69 -3.29 7.70
C ASP A 157 8.21 -3.35 8.12
N GLN A 158 7.32 -2.84 7.28
CA GLN A 158 5.88 -2.86 7.53
C GLN A 158 5.22 -3.89 6.62
N LYS A 159 4.23 -4.59 7.17
CA LYS A 159 3.43 -5.55 6.43
C LYS A 159 1.97 -5.13 6.49
N GLU A 160 1.37 -5.07 5.32
CA GLU A 160 0.02 -4.64 5.05
C GLU A 160 -0.84 -5.88 4.81
N PHE A 161 -1.99 -5.96 5.49
CA PHE A 161 -2.88 -7.12 5.48
C PHE A 161 -4.30 -6.71 5.14
N GLU A 162 -4.92 -7.45 4.22
CA GLU A 162 -6.34 -7.29 3.91
C GLU A 162 -7.21 -7.98 4.96
N PHE A 163 -8.26 -7.28 5.40
CA PHE A 163 -9.31 -7.81 6.28
C PHE A 163 -10.66 -7.74 5.55
N PRO A 164 -10.98 -8.73 4.68
CA PRO A 164 -12.12 -8.67 3.77
C PRO A 164 -13.48 -8.52 4.46
N GLU A 165 -13.66 -9.14 5.62
CA GLU A 165 -14.88 -9.08 6.43
C GLU A 165 -15.25 -7.63 6.78
N GLU A 166 -14.23 -6.82 7.00
CA GLU A 166 -14.32 -5.43 7.42
C GLU A 166 -13.97 -4.43 6.30
N GLN A 167 -13.73 -4.93 5.08
CA GLN A 167 -13.31 -4.16 3.90
C GLN A 167 -12.25 -3.10 4.23
N CYS A 168 -11.26 -3.50 5.05
CA CYS A 168 -10.19 -2.63 5.47
C CYS A 168 -8.84 -3.31 5.35
N THR A 169 -7.79 -2.50 5.34
CA THR A 169 -6.42 -2.98 5.32
C THR A 169 -5.70 -2.47 6.55
N ILE A 170 -4.88 -3.31 7.18
CA ILE A 170 -4.16 -2.97 8.41
C ILE A 170 -2.66 -3.09 8.12
N THR A 171 -1.93 -2.01 8.38
CA THR A 171 -0.46 -1.97 8.28
C THR A 171 0.15 -2.12 9.67
N ILE A 172 0.94 -3.18 9.82
CA ILE A 172 1.53 -3.59 11.10
C ILE A 172 3.05 -3.68 10.96
N PRO A 173 3.82 -3.19 11.95
CA PRO A 173 5.25 -3.44 12.04
C PRO A 173 5.59 -4.95 12.08
N THR A 174 6.57 -5.39 11.28
CA THR A 174 6.98 -6.81 11.17
C THR A 174 7.64 -7.38 12.44
N ASN A 175 7.95 -6.55 13.43
CA ASN A 175 8.46 -7.00 14.72
C ASN A 175 7.37 -7.51 15.67
N LEU A 176 6.09 -7.36 15.31
CA LEU A 176 4.98 -7.96 16.06
C LEU A 176 4.82 -9.44 15.67
N PRO A 177 4.56 -10.34 16.64
CA PRO A 177 4.36 -11.76 16.37
C PRO A 177 3.08 -11.95 15.55
N LEU A 178 3.23 -12.32 14.29
CA LEU A 178 2.13 -12.62 13.38
C LEU A 178 1.74 -14.10 13.50
N PRO A 179 0.44 -14.44 13.39
CA PRO A 179 0.01 -15.84 13.32
C PRO A 179 0.58 -16.52 12.07
N GLU A 180 0.80 -17.84 12.14
CA GLU A 180 1.35 -18.63 11.04
C GLU A 180 0.38 -18.61 9.85
N ALA A 181 0.89 -18.35 8.64
CA ALA A 181 0.07 -18.32 7.44
C ALA A 181 -0.09 -19.70 6.82
N THR A 182 -1.28 -19.94 6.28
CA THR A 182 -1.61 -21.10 5.44
C THR A 182 -1.13 -20.89 3.99
N TYR A 183 -1.08 -19.63 3.51
CA TYR A 183 -0.56 -19.22 2.21
C TYR A 183 -0.19 -17.72 2.26
N GLU A 184 0.97 -17.31 1.72
CA GLU A 184 1.36 -15.90 1.65
C GLU A 184 1.81 -15.53 0.24
N ILE A 185 1.15 -14.53 -0.36
CA ILE A 185 1.73 -13.75 -1.45
C ILE A 185 2.33 -12.51 -0.82
N ASP A 186 3.66 -12.38 -0.85
CA ASP A 186 4.38 -11.22 -0.35
C ASP A 186 4.80 -10.34 -1.54
N VAL A 187 4.18 -9.17 -1.71
CA VAL A 187 4.52 -8.21 -2.77
C VAL A 187 5.18 -6.99 -2.15
N ASP A 188 6.42 -6.66 -2.54
CA ASP A 188 7.02 -5.36 -2.25
C ASP A 188 6.20 -4.29 -2.99
N THR A 189 5.68 -3.28 -2.29
CA THR A 189 4.81 -2.26 -2.89
C THR A 189 5.41 -0.85 -2.91
N ASP A 190 6.54 -0.64 -2.21
CA ASP A 190 7.18 0.68 -2.11
C ASP A 190 8.71 0.61 -2.33
N TRP A 191 9.26 1.60 -3.04
CA TRP A 191 10.70 1.69 -3.32
C TRP A 191 11.25 3.12 -3.20
N GLY A 192 12.23 3.31 -2.31
CA GLY A 192 13.00 4.55 -2.20
C GLY A 192 14.09 4.70 -3.27
N ALA A 193 14.82 5.82 -3.19
CA ALA A 193 15.87 6.18 -4.13
C ALA A 193 17.00 5.14 -4.24
N LEU A 194 17.43 4.84 -5.47
CA LEU A 194 18.64 4.06 -5.74
C LEU A 194 19.85 4.99 -5.75
N HIS A 195 20.71 4.91 -4.74
CA HIS A 195 21.98 5.63 -4.80
C HIS A 195 22.84 5.10 -5.95
N ASN A 196 23.23 6.01 -6.85
CA ASN A 196 24.32 5.78 -7.80
C ASN A 196 25.63 5.67 -7.01
N LYS A 197 25.95 4.48 -6.49
CA LYS A 197 27.31 4.20 -6.03
C LYS A 197 28.24 4.08 -7.24
N HIS A 198 28.64 5.19 -7.84
CA HIS A 198 29.83 5.22 -8.69
C HIS A 198 31.05 5.57 -7.85
N LYS A 199 31.74 4.53 -7.38
CA LYS A 199 33.21 4.31 -7.41
C LYS A 199 33.62 3.40 -6.24
N ASN A 200 34.26 2.28 -6.60
CA ASN A 200 35.04 1.37 -5.75
C ASN A 200 34.26 0.40 -4.83
N LYS A 201 33.80 -0.71 -5.40
CA LYS A 201 34.35 -2.06 -5.15
C LYS A 201 33.43 -3.09 -5.82
N GLN A 202 34.01 -3.87 -6.73
CA GLN A 202 33.43 -5.12 -7.20
C GLN A 202 33.21 -6.03 -5.99
N GLY A 203 31.96 -6.18 -5.58
CA GLY A 203 31.51 -7.17 -4.64
C GLY A 203 30.09 -7.55 -5.05
N LYS A 204 29.89 -8.83 -5.38
CA LYS A 204 28.60 -9.42 -5.77
C LYS A 204 27.59 -9.28 -4.62
N GLY A 205 26.96 -8.12 -4.50
CA GLY A 205 25.86 -7.87 -3.60
C GLY A 205 24.83 -7.01 -4.32
N LYS A 206 23.61 -7.51 -4.49
CA LYS A 206 22.50 -6.74 -5.05
C LYS A 206 22.39 -5.42 -4.28
N PRO A 207 22.36 -4.25 -4.94
CA PRO A 207 22.22 -2.97 -4.26
C PRO A 207 20.87 -2.95 -3.54
N LYS A 208 20.88 -2.96 -2.20
CA LYS A 208 19.68 -2.77 -1.39
C LYS A 208 19.30 -1.28 -1.41
N PRO A 209 18.07 -0.91 -1.81
CA PRO A 209 17.60 0.47 -1.68
C PRO A 209 17.56 0.86 -0.19
N LYS A 210 17.91 2.11 0.12
CA LYS A 210 17.77 2.68 1.47
C LYS A 210 16.38 3.32 1.59
N GLY A 211 15.35 2.50 1.75
CA GLY A 211 14.00 2.93 2.06
C GLY A 211 13.29 1.84 2.84
N THR A 212 12.27 2.19 3.62
CA THR A 212 11.37 1.20 4.19
C THR A 212 10.70 0.44 3.04
N ARG A 213 10.64 -0.88 3.14
CA ARG A 213 9.82 -1.69 2.24
C ARG A 213 8.51 -1.98 2.94
N THR A 214 7.41 -1.59 2.31
CA THR A 214 6.10 -2.11 2.66
C THR A 214 5.85 -3.35 1.81
N ARG A 215 5.40 -4.42 2.46
CA ARG A 215 4.90 -5.61 1.78
C ARG A 215 3.40 -5.70 1.96
N CYS A 216 2.68 -6.05 0.91
CA CYS A 216 1.28 -6.43 0.99
C CYS A 216 1.17 -7.95 1.03
N SER A 217 0.31 -8.46 1.91
CA SER A 217 -0.03 -9.88 2.03
C SER A 217 -1.49 -10.15 1.77
N HIS A 218 -1.72 -11.27 1.08
CA HIS A 218 -3.04 -11.70 0.62
C HIS A 218 -3.26 -13.18 0.88
N GLY A 219 -4.35 -13.46 1.58
CA GLY A 219 -4.99 -14.77 1.68
C GLY A 219 -5.63 -15.10 0.34
N GLY A 220 -5.00 -15.99 -0.43
CA GLY A 220 -5.62 -16.56 -1.62
C GLY A 220 -6.68 -17.58 -1.21
N THR A 221 -7.94 -17.38 -1.60
CA THR A 221 -8.97 -18.43 -1.52
C THR A 221 -8.81 -19.42 -2.69
N MET A 222 -7.65 -20.05 -2.82
CA MET A 222 -7.53 -21.21 -3.70
C MET A 222 -7.76 -22.48 -2.89
N CYS A 223 -9.02 -22.90 -2.79
CA CYS A 223 -9.34 -24.26 -2.39
C CYS A 223 -8.81 -25.22 -3.47
N SER A 224 -7.84 -26.06 -3.10
CA SER A 224 -7.27 -27.11 -3.95
C SER A 224 -8.20 -28.32 -4.09
N HIS A 225 -9.47 -28.09 -4.43
CA HIS A 225 -10.41 -29.14 -4.75
C HIS A 225 -10.68 -29.13 -6.25
N GLY A 226 -9.94 -29.98 -6.97
CA GLY A 226 -10.26 -30.31 -8.35
C GLY A 226 -11.61 -31.03 -8.39
N GLY A 227 -12.64 -30.32 -8.84
CA GLY A 227 -13.97 -30.90 -9.05
C GLY A 227 -15.07 -29.86 -8.92
N SER A 228 -15.79 -29.66 -10.02
CA SER A 228 -16.99 -28.82 -10.10
C SER A 228 -18.02 -29.23 -9.06
N THR A 229 -18.06 -28.51 -7.93
CA THR A 229 -19.17 -28.54 -6.98
C THR A 229 -19.22 -27.23 -6.21
N GLU A 230 -20.44 -26.84 -5.87
CA GLU A 230 -20.89 -25.49 -5.56
C GLU A 230 -20.10 -24.74 -4.48
N MET A 231 -19.96 -23.43 -4.74
CA MET A 231 -19.16 -22.44 -4.02
C MET A 231 -19.63 -22.17 -2.57
N GLU A 232 -20.77 -22.73 -2.16
CA GLU A 232 -21.40 -22.44 -0.85
C GLU A 232 -20.83 -23.28 0.31
N ASN A 233 -20.22 -24.44 0.07
CA ASN A 233 -19.87 -25.37 1.14
C ASN A 233 -18.47 -25.19 1.77
N CYS A 234 -17.58 -24.36 1.21
CA CYS A 234 -16.26 -24.14 1.82
C CYS A 234 -16.29 -23.17 3.01
N ARG A 235 -17.39 -22.43 3.18
CA ARG A 235 -17.53 -21.39 4.22
C ARG A 235 -17.99 -21.96 5.57
N GLU A 236 -18.67 -23.11 5.57
CA GLU A 236 -19.22 -23.72 6.78
C GLU A 236 -18.24 -24.62 7.55
N GLU A 237 -17.14 -25.08 6.94
CA GLU A 237 -16.15 -25.92 7.64
C GLU A 237 -15.04 -25.11 8.35
N CYS A 238 -14.79 -23.85 7.97
CA CYS A 238 -13.79 -22.99 8.62
C CYS A 238 -14.31 -22.22 9.86
N THR A 239 -15.59 -22.34 10.19
CA THR A 239 -16.21 -21.68 11.36
C THR A 239 -16.21 -22.55 12.63
N LYS A 240 -15.48 -23.68 12.64
CA LYS A 240 -15.44 -24.62 13.77
C LYS A 240 -14.23 -24.51 14.69
N GLU A 241 -13.40 -23.48 14.56
CA GLU A 241 -12.38 -23.16 15.57
C GLU A 241 -12.63 -21.75 16.11
N ASP A 242 -12.54 -21.60 17.42
CA ASP A 242 -12.78 -20.39 18.21
C ASP A 242 -11.83 -19.22 17.82
N GLY A 243 -11.91 -18.69 16.60
CA GLY A 243 -10.98 -17.68 16.08
C GLY A 243 -11.56 -16.81 14.96
N ILE A 244 -10.85 -15.72 14.65
CA ILE A 244 -11.19 -14.76 13.59
C ILE A 244 -10.38 -15.10 12.34
N MET A 245 -11.03 -15.16 11.17
CA MET A 245 -10.33 -15.29 9.90
C MET A 245 -9.70 -13.95 9.52
N PHE A 246 -8.40 -13.91 9.28
CA PHE A 246 -7.67 -12.70 8.93
C PHE A 246 -6.62 -13.02 7.87
N ASP A 247 -6.77 -12.49 6.66
CA ASP A 247 -5.82 -12.72 5.56
C ASP A 247 -5.52 -14.22 5.31
N GLY A 248 -6.55 -15.07 5.40
CA GLY A 248 -6.40 -16.54 5.28
C GLY A 248 -5.77 -17.23 6.50
N ARG A 249 -5.49 -16.49 7.59
CA ARG A 249 -4.95 -17.00 8.86
C ARG A 249 -6.03 -17.09 9.93
N ILE A 250 -6.15 -18.23 10.60
CA ILE A 250 -7.05 -18.36 11.75
C ILE A 250 -6.35 -17.71 12.95
N VAL A 251 -6.89 -16.59 13.38
CA VAL A 251 -6.42 -15.87 14.57
C VAL A 251 -7.15 -16.44 15.78
N GLN A 252 -6.45 -17.28 16.53
CA GLN A 252 -7.02 -17.93 17.71
C GLN A 252 -7.38 -16.92 18.81
N LEU A 253 -8.53 -17.16 19.46
CA LEU A 253 -8.96 -16.45 20.67
C LEU A 253 -7.84 -16.40 21.72
N GLY A 254 -7.67 -15.23 22.34
CA GLY A 254 -6.70 -15.01 23.43
C GLY A 254 -5.26 -14.73 22.97
N THR A 255 -4.97 -14.75 21.66
CA THR A 255 -3.66 -14.28 21.16
C THR A 255 -3.57 -12.75 21.23
N PRO A 256 -2.35 -12.16 21.35
CA PRO A 256 -2.18 -10.71 21.25
C PRO A 256 -2.73 -10.14 19.94
N PHE A 257 -2.65 -10.88 18.83
CA PHE A 257 -3.19 -10.49 17.54
C PHE A 257 -4.73 -10.51 17.51
N HIS A 258 -5.36 -11.47 18.19
CA HIS A 258 -6.82 -11.46 18.39
C HIS A 258 -7.27 -10.21 19.15
N GLY A 259 -6.55 -9.83 20.21
CA GLY A 259 -6.82 -8.59 20.94
C GLY A 259 -6.69 -7.33 20.08
N LEU A 260 -5.72 -7.31 19.15
CA LEU A 260 -5.55 -6.23 18.18
C LEU A 260 -6.79 -6.09 17.28
N LEU A 261 -7.25 -7.20 16.67
CA LEU A 261 -8.40 -7.21 15.78
C LEU A 261 -9.70 -6.83 16.51
N ASN A 262 -9.90 -7.32 17.74
CA ASN A 262 -11.05 -6.93 18.55
C ASN A 262 -11.07 -5.44 18.88
N ASN A 263 -9.95 -4.89 19.34
CA ASN A 263 -9.87 -3.46 19.64
C ASN A 263 -10.08 -2.62 18.38
N LEU A 264 -9.59 -3.08 17.22
CA LEU A 264 -9.86 -2.42 15.95
C LEU A 264 -11.35 -2.39 15.64
N MET A 265 -12.08 -3.50 15.82
CA MET A 265 -13.54 -3.52 15.62
C MET A 265 -14.31 -2.59 16.58
N GLU A 266 -13.79 -2.32 17.78
CA GLU A 266 -14.46 -1.46 18.78
C GLU A 266 -14.20 0.05 18.60
N VAL A 267 -13.11 0.44 17.91
CA VAL A 267 -12.70 1.84 17.75
C VAL A 267 -13.41 2.52 16.56
N TRP A 268 -14.32 1.81 15.88
CA TRP A 268 -15.04 2.28 14.70
C TRP A 268 -16.55 2.33 14.87
#